data_AF-A0A924FR21-F1
#
_entry.id   AF-A0A924FR21-F1
#
_cell.length_a   1.000
_cell.length_b   1.000
_cell.length_c   1.000
_cell.angle_alpha   90.00
_cell.angle_beta   90.00
_cell.angle_gamma   90.00
#
_symmetry.space_group_name_H-M   'P 1'
#
loop_
_entity.id
_entity.type
_entity.pdbx_description
1 polymer ?
#
loop_
_entity_poly.entity_id
_entity_poly.type
_entity_poly.pdbx_seq_one_letter_code
_entity_poly.pdbx_strand_id
1 'polypeptide(L)'
;MNGIFAPVLEGLDRLNALSASLFWEMATSPLVLAVLALLAVAAFLVAHVPVIERLVPAIVPFTKSALVVQLVASALLMFLLGFGFADQRAETERLKNELAWTQFQLEVQEASAAEAQRLKAEAEARADQAKGQLDDYENKFGGHRTGHVCPPAAGYLEWLHALQRHRPGGSARGQPRGLVARLRAAGGERR
;
A
#
# COMPACT_ATOMS: atom_id res chain seq x y z
N MET A 1 40.98 -8.17 11.86
CA MET A 1 40.62 -6.98 12.65
C MET A 1 39.66 -6.04 11.90
N ASN A 2 38.73 -6.54 11.06
CA ASN A 2 37.86 -5.71 10.21
C ASN A 2 36.37 -5.68 10.64
N GLY A 3 36.00 -6.29 11.77
CA GLY A 3 34.58 -6.45 12.16
C GLY A 3 34.01 -5.38 13.08
N ILE A 4 34.85 -4.60 13.78
CA ILE A 4 34.38 -3.71 14.86
C ILE A 4 34.03 -2.30 14.34
N PHE A 5 34.66 -1.87 13.25
CA PHE A 5 34.43 -0.54 12.67
C PHE A 5 33.24 -0.46 11.71
N ALA A 6 32.78 -1.60 11.17
CA ALA A 6 31.63 -1.66 10.27
C ALA A 6 30.34 -1.03 10.87
N PRO A 7 29.90 -1.37 12.11
CA PRO A 7 28.70 -0.76 12.69
C PRO A 7 28.88 0.73 13.00
N VAL A 8 30.11 1.19 13.25
CA VAL A 8 30.39 2.61 13.51
C VAL A 8 30.30 3.44 12.23
N LEU A 9 30.88 2.94 11.13
CA LEU A 9 30.77 3.57 9.82
C LEU A 9 29.32 3.61 9.34
N GLU A 10 28.56 2.52 9.52
CA GLU A 10 27.14 2.49 9.18
C GLU A 10 26.33 3.49 10.03
N GLY A 11 26.67 3.65 11.31
CA GLY A 11 26.05 4.66 12.18
C GLY A 11 26.34 6.10 11.71
N LEU A 12 27.58 6.39 11.32
CA LEU A 12 27.98 7.71 10.80
C LEU A 12 27.28 8.02 9.47
N ASP A 13 27.16 7.05 8.57
CA ASP A 13 26.47 7.22 7.30
C ASP A 13 24.98 7.53 7.50
N ARG A 14 24.32 6.84 8.43
CA ARG A 14 22.92 7.11 8.79
C ARG A 14 22.73 8.51 9.36
N LEU A 15 23.63 8.95 10.25
CA LEU A 15 23.58 10.30 10.81
C LEU A 15 23.78 11.37 9.73
N ASN A 16 24.72 11.14 8.81
CA ASN A 16 24.95 12.03 7.67
C ASN A 16 23.74 12.07 6.72
N ALA A 17 23.10 10.93 6.47
CA ALA A 17 21.89 10.88 5.66
C ALA A 17 20.73 11.65 6.30
N LEU A 18 20.55 11.52 7.63
CA LEU A 18 19.52 12.24 8.38
C LEU A 18 19.80 13.75 8.45
N SER A 19 21.05 14.16 8.66
CA SER A 19 21.40 15.58 8.68
C SER A 19 21.25 16.21 7.29
N ALA A 20 21.65 15.49 6.23
CA ALA A 20 21.45 15.92 4.86
C ALA A 20 19.96 16.04 4.52
N SER A 21 19.12 15.08 4.90
CA SER A 21 17.68 15.16 4.63
C SER A 21 17.04 16.35 5.35
N LEU A 22 17.36 16.56 6.63
CA LEU A 22 16.85 17.69 7.40
C LEU A 22 17.34 19.03 6.85
N PHE A 23 18.60 19.10 6.43
CA PHE A 23 19.16 20.29 5.79
C PHE A 23 18.41 20.61 4.50
N TRP A 24 18.20 19.61 3.64
CA TRP A 24 17.50 19.81 2.37
C TRP A 24 16.04 20.19 2.59
N GLU A 25 15.34 19.51 3.50
CA GLU A 25 13.94 19.80 3.85
C GLU A 25 13.78 21.21 4.42
N MET A 26 14.74 21.68 5.22
CA MET A 26 14.74 23.05 5.73
C MET A 26 15.12 24.06 4.63
N ALA A 27 16.09 23.75 3.77
CA ALA A 27 16.54 24.63 2.71
C ALA A 27 15.47 24.83 1.61
N THR A 28 14.70 23.81 1.28
CA THR A 28 13.61 23.86 0.30
C THR A 28 12.27 24.24 0.93
N SER A 29 12.24 24.51 2.23
CA SER A 29 11.03 24.95 2.92
C SER A 29 10.44 26.21 2.25
N PRO A 30 9.10 26.27 2.06
CA PRO A 30 8.43 27.43 1.46
C PRO A 30 8.77 28.76 2.15
N LEU A 31 8.98 28.71 3.47
CA LEU A 31 9.36 29.89 4.25
C LEU A 31 10.75 30.40 3.88
N VAL A 32 11.73 29.51 3.77
CA VAL A 32 13.11 29.86 3.40
C VAL A 32 13.13 30.41 1.99
N LEU A 33 12.44 29.74 1.05
CA LEU A 33 12.30 30.22 -0.33
C LEU A 33 11.67 31.61 -0.40
N ALA A 34 10.62 31.88 0.39
CA ALA A 34 9.96 33.18 0.43
C ALA A 34 10.89 34.29 0.96
N VAL A 35 11.66 34.01 2.02
CA VAL A 35 12.64 34.97 2.56
C VAL A 35 13.75 35.23 1.55
N LEU A 36 14.25 34.19 0.87
CA LEU A 36 15.29 34.31 -0.15
C LEU A 36 14.79 35.09 -1.38
N ALA A 37 13.54 34.87 -1.78
CA ALA A 37 12.88 35.65 -2.83
C ALA A 37 12.76 37.12 -2.44
N LEU A 38 12.34 37.40 -1.20
CA LEU A 38 12.24 38.77 -0.69
C LEU A 38 13.61 39.47 -0.65
N LEU A 39 14.66 38.76 -0.24
CA LEU A 39 16.03 39.25 -0.25
C LEU A 39 16.49 39.57 -1.68
N ALA A 40 16.20 38.69 -2.64
CA ALA A 40 16.55 38.90 -4.04
C ALA A 40 15.83 40.13 -4.64
N VAL A 41 14.55 40.32 -4.31
CA VAL A 41 13.77 41.50 -4.71
C VAL A 41 14.36 42.77 -4.08
N ALA A 42 14.68 42.75 -2.79
CA ALA A 42 15.28 43.89 -2.10
C ALA A 42 16.65 44.26 -2.72
N ALA A 43 17.50 43.27 -2.99
CA ALA A 43 18.79 43.49 -3.65
C ALA A 43 18.62 44.06 -5.07
N PHE A 44 17.64 43.56 -5.83
CA PHE A 44 17.32 44.08 -7.15
C PHE A 44 16.86 45.55 -7.11
N LEU A 45 16.00 45.91 -6.15
CA LEU A 45 15.55 47.29 -5.96
C LEU A 45 16.72 48.22 -5.64
N VAL A 46 17.63 47.80 -4.74
CA VAL A 46 18.82 48.58 -4.40
C VAL A 46 19.76 48.73 -5.61
N ALA A 47 19.89 47.70 -6.44
CA ALA A 47 20.79 47.72 -7.60
C ALA A 47 20.23 48.49 -8.82
N HIS A 48 18.91 48.46 -9.05
CA HIS A 48 18.30 48.99 -10.28
C HIS A 48 17.49 50.28 -10.10
N VAL A 49 17.21 50.72 -8.86
CA VAL A 49 16.43 51.94 -8.63
C VAL A 49 17.36 53.10 -8.24
N PRO A 50 17.78 53.95 -9.19
CA PRO A 50 18.70 55.07 -8.93
C PRO A 50 18.10 56.17 -8.03
N VAL A 51 16.78 56.10 -7.75
CA VAL A 51 16.09 57.01 -6.83
C VAL A 51 16.59 56.81 -5.39
N ILE A 52 16.99 55.59 -5.02
CA ILE A 52 17.48 55.27 -3.66
C ILE A 52 18.86 55.89 -3.42
N GLU A 53 19.72 55.91 -4.44
CA GLU A 53 21.05 56.55 -4.36
C GLU A 53 20.95 58.05 -4.07
N ARG A 54 19.92 58.71 -4.60
CA ARG A 54 19.65 60.14 -4.34
C ARG A 54 19.15 60.41 -2.92
N LEU A 55 18.42 59.47 -2.32
CA LEU A 55 17.80 59.68 -1.01
C LEU A 55 18.77 59.36 0.15
N VAL A 56 19.69 58.42 -0.05
CA VAL A 56 20.69 58.03 0.96
C VAL A 56 22.06 57.85 0.29
N PRO A 57 22.88 58.91 0.22
CA PRO A 57 24.20 58.87 -0.42
C PRO A 57 25.18 57.89 0.22
N ALA A 58 24.94 57.51 1.47
CA ALA A 58 25.78 56.56 2.21
C ALA A 58 25.78 55.14 1.62
N ILE A 59 24.83 54.80 0.73
CA ILE A 59 24.67 53.44 0.16
C ILE A 59 25.46 53.28 -1.15
N VAL A 60 25.91 54.38 -1.77
CA VAL A 60 26.63 54.38 -3.06
C VAL A 60 27.83 53.42 -3.11
N PRO A 61 28.69 53.24 -2.09
CA PRO A 61 29.78 52.27 -2.17
C PRO A 61 29.31 50.80 -2.17
N PHE A 62 28.08 50.52 -1.74
CA PHE A 62 27.55 49.17 -1.60
C PHE A 62 26.81 48.65 -2.83
N THR A 63 26.56 49.46 -3.86
CA THR A 63 25.81 49.04 -5.05
C THR A 63 26.52 47.94 -5.83
N LYS A 64 27.86 47.99 -5.95
CA LYS A 64 28.64 46.92 -6.59
C LYS A 64 28.54 45.59 -5.83
N SER A 65 28.62 45.62 -4.49
CA SER A 65 28.43 44.42 -3.67
C SER A 65 26.98 43.91 -3.74
N ALA A 66 25.99 44.81 -3.81
CA ALA A 66 24.59 44.43 -3.93
C ALA A 66 24.30 43.66 -5.23
N LEU A 67 24.93 44.03 -6.35
CA LEU A 67 24.85 43.27 -7.60
C LEU A 67 25.38 41.84 -7.47
N VAL A 68 26.52 41.66 -6.79
CA VAL A 68 27.09 40.32 -6.56
C VAL A 68 26.16 39.50 -5.67
N VAL A 69 25.67 40.08 -4.56
CA VAL A 69 24.72 39.42 -3.66
C VAL A 69 23.43 39.04 -4.39
N GLN A 70 22.92 39.92 -5.24
CA GLN A 70 21.73 39.65 -6.05
C GLN A 70 21.95 38.47 -7.00
N LEU A 71 23.09 38.41 -7.69
CA LEU A 71 23.41 37.33 -8.62
C LEU A 71 23.57 35.99 -7.90
N VAL A 72 24.21 35.99 -6.72
CA VAL A 72 24.34 34.79 -5.89
C VAL A 72 22.96 34.35 -5.37
N ALA A 73 22.16 35.27 -4.85
CA ALA A 73 20.83 34.96 -4.32
C ALA A 73 19.88 34.43 -5.40
N SER A 74 19.88 35.03 -6.60
CA SER A 74 19.04 34.59 -7.72
C SER A 74 19.48 33.24 -8.27
N ALA A 75 20.79 32.99 -8.38
CA ALA A 75 21.32 31.68 -8.76
C ALA A 75 20.94 30.60 -7.75
N LEU A 76 21.07 30.88 -6.46
CA LEU A 76 20.69 29.96 -5.38
C LEU A 76 19.18 29.67 -5.43
N LEU A 77 18.36 30.69 -5.65
CA LEU A 77 16.91 30.56 -5.73
C LEU A 77 16.46 29.73 -6.95
N MET A 78 17.05 29.98 -8.13
CA MET A 78 16.82 29.15 -9.33
C MET A 78 17.21 27.69 -9.09
N PHE A 79 18.34 27.45 -8.41
CA PHE A 79 18.80 26.11 -8.06
C PHE A 79 17.83 25.39 -7.11
N LEU A 80 17.45 26.04 -6.01
CA LEU A 80 16.52 25.48 -5.02
C LEU A 80 15.12 25.21 -5.60
N LEU A 81 14.61 26.12 -6.43
CA LEU A 81 13.34 25.90 -7.15
C LEU A 81 13.43 24.71 -8.09
N GLY A 82 14.55 24.56 -8.82
CA GLY A 82 14.78 23.41 -9.69
C GLY A 82 14.70 22.07 -8.94
N PHE A 83 15.33 21.99 -7.77
CA PHE A 83 15.23 20.81 -6.90
C PHE A 83 13.81 20.58 -6.39
N GLY A 84 13.11 21.63 -5.94
CA GLY A 84 11.72 21.51 -5.48
C GLY A 84 10.77 20.98 -6.57
N PHE A 85 10.93 21.43 -7.82
CA PHE A 85 10.13 20.92 -8.93
C PHE A 85 10.45 19.47 -9.29
N ALA A 86 11.70 19.04 -9.15
CA ALA A 86 12.08 17.65 -9.39
C ALA A 86 11.44 16.71 -8.36
N ASP A 87 11.41 17.13 -7.10
CA ASP A 87 10.83 16.35 -6.00
C ASP A 87 9.30 16.24 -6.12
N GLN A 88 8.62 17.36 -6.41
CA GLN A 88 7.17 17.37 -6.66
C GLN A 88 6.76 16.44 -7.80
N ARG A 89 7.58 16.32 -8.86
CA ARG A 89 7.30 15.38 -9.95
C ARG A 89 7.31 13.93 -9.45
N ALA A 90 8.32 13.55 -8.66
CA ALA A 90 8.41 12.21 -8.11
C ALA A 90 7.22 11.90 -7.18
N GLU A 91 6.80 12.85 -6.35
CA GLU A 91 5.62 12.69 -5.49
C GLU A 91 4.33 12.54 -6.30
N THR A 92 4.15 13.35 -7.35
CA THR A 92 2.95 13.24 -8.20
C THR A 92 2.86 11.91 -8.95
N GLU A 93 4.00 11.37 -9.42
CA GLU A 93 4.03 10.03 -10.02
C GLU A 93 3.70 8.94 -9.01
N ARG A 94 4.21 9.05 -7.78
CA ARG A 94 3.88 8.13 -6.69
C ARG A 94 2.38 8.16 -6.36
N LEU A 95 1.80 9.36 -6.20
CA LEU A 95 0.38 9.53 -5.92
C LEU A 95 -0.51 8.98 -7.05
N LYS A 96 -0.11 9.17 -8.32
CA LYS A 96 -0.81 8.58 -9.47
C LYS A 96 -0.77 7.05 -9.43
N ASN A 97 0.39 6.46 -9.11
CA ASN A 97 0.52 5.01 -8.99
C ASN A 97 -0.33 4.46 -7.83
N GLU A 98 -0.38 5.15 -6.69
CA GLU A 98 -1.20 4.77 -5.54
C GLU A 98 -2.70 4.87 -5.86
N LEU A 99 -3.10 5.90 -6.62
CA LEU A 99 -4.48 6.06 -7.07
C LEU A 99 -4.87 5.00 -8.11
N ALA A 100 -3.98 4.68 -9.05
CA ALA A 100 -4.20 3.58 -9.99
C ALA A 100 -4.33 2.22 -9.28
N TRP A 101 -3.51 1.98 -8.26
CA TRP A 101 -3.56 0.76 -7.47
C TRP A 101 -4.87 0.63 -6.67
N THR A 102 -5.31 1.70 -6.00
CA THR A 102 -6.58 1.70 -5.25
C THR A 102 -7.78 1.51 -6.17
N GLN A 103 -7.76 2.11 -7.36
CA GLN A 103 -8.82 1.91 -8.36
C GLN A 103 -8.87 0.47 -8.87
N PHE A 104 -7.72 -0.16 -9.11
CA PHE A 104 -7.64 -1.58 -9.45
C PHE A 104 -8.21 -2.47 -8.34
N GLN A 105 -7.94 -2.17 -7.07
CA GLN A 105 -8.51 -2.93 -5.95
C GLN A 105 -10.03 -2.84 -5.88
N LEU A 106 -10.60 -1.65 -6.15
CA LEU A 106 -12.04 -1.46 -6.18
C LEU A 106 -12.69 -2.28 -7.30
N GLU A 107 -12.10 -2.30 -8.49
CA GLU A 107 -12.59 -3.11 -9.62
C GLU A 107 -12.54 -4.61 -9.30
N VAL A 108 -11.46 -5.09 -8.69
CA VAL A 108 -11.36 -6.49 -8.25
C VAL A 108 -12.40 -6.82 -7.18
N GLN A 109 -12.65 -5.91 -6.23
CA GLN A 109 -13.68 -6.11 -5.21
C GLN A 109 -15.08 -6.14 -5.83
N GLU A 110 -15.39 -5.25 -6.76
CA GLU A 110 -16.67 -5.22 -7.46
C GLU A 110 -16.89 -6.49 -8.28
N ALA A 111 -15.89 -6.92 -9.06
CA ALA A 111 -15.93 -8.17 -9.81
C ALA A 111 -16.14 -9.38 -8.88
N SER A 112 -15.44 -9.43 -7.75
CA SER A 112 -15.61 -10.51 -6.76
C SER A 112 -16.99 -10.52 -6.13
N ALA A 113 -17.58 -9.35 -5.87
CA ALA A 113 -18.92 -9.22 -5.31
C ALA A 113 -19.98 -9.67 -6.32
N ALA A 114 -19.83 -9.29 -7.59
CA ALA A 114 -20.69 -9.75 -8.68
C ALA A 114 -20.61 -11.28 -8.88
N GLU A 115 -19.42 -11.86 -8.80
CA GLU A 115 -19.23 -13.31 -8.89
C GLU A 115 -19.82 -14.04 -7.68
N ALA A 116 -19.64 -13.51 -6.47
CA ALA A 116 -20.26 -14.06 -5.27
C ALA A 116 -21.80 -14.05 -5.34
N GLN A 117 -22.40 -12.99 -5.91
CA GLN A 117 -23.84 -12.92 -6.13
C GLN A 117 -24.31 -13.97 -7.16
N ARG A 118 -23.56 -14.18 -8.24
CA ARG A 118 -23.86 -15.24 -9.23
C ARG A 118 -23.81 -16.63 -8.61
N LEU A 119 -22.74 -16.93 -7.87
CA LEU A 119 -22.60 -18.21 -7.18
C LEU A 119 -23.72 -18.45 -6.16
N LYS A 120 -24.16 -17.39 -5.46
CA LYS A 120 -25.31 -17.47 -4.56
C LYS A 120 -26.60 -17.80 -5.30
N ALA A 121 -26.88 -17.11 -6.40
CA ALA A 121 -28.07 -17.37 -7.22
C ALA A 121 -28.08 -18.80 -7.80
N GLU A 122 -26.92 -19.30 -8.25
CA GLU A 122 -26.78 -20.70 -8.70
C GLU A 122 -26.99 -21.70 -7.57
N ALA A 123 -26.49 -21.41 -6.37
CA ALA A 123 -26.68 -22.27 -5.20
C ALA A 123 -28.14 -22.31 -4.75
N GLU A 124 -28.85 -21.18 -4.78
CA GLU A 124 -30.28 -21.10 -4.49
C GLU A 124 -31.09 -21.90 -5.53
N ALA A 125 -30.80 -21.73 -6.82
CA ALA A 125 -31.46 -22.50 -7.88
C ALA A 125 -31.24 -24.02 -7.75
N ARG A 126 -30.02 -24.45 -7.38
CA ARG A 126 -29.75 -25.88 -7.12
C ARG A 126 -30.45 -26.37 -5.86
N ALA A 127 -30.56 -25.55 -4.82
CA ALA A 127 -31.28 -25.90 -3.60
C ALA A 127 -32.78 -26.10 -3.86
N ASP A 128 -33.38 -25.24 -4.69
CA ASP A 128 -34.78 -25.37 -5.07
C ASP A 128 -35.05 -26.59 -5.96
N GLN A 129 -34.14 -26.90 -6.90
CA GLN A 129 -34.21 -28.15 -7.67
C GLN A 129 -34.10 -29.39 -6.76
N ALA A 130 -33.20 -29.37 -5.77
CA ALA A 130 -33.04 -30.47 -4.83
C ALA A 130 -34.28 -30.64 -3.94
N LYS A 131 -34.92 -29.54 -3.50
CA LYS A 131 -36.19 -29.58 -2.78
C LYS A 131 -37.30 -30.17 -3.64
N GLY A 132 -37.45 -29.72 -4.88
CA GLY A 132 -38.47 -30.28 -5.79
C GLY A 132 -38.28 -31.78 -6.00
N GLN A 133 -37.05 -32.25 -6.17
CA GLN A 133 -36.76 -33.68 -6.22
C GLN A 133 -37.13 -34.42 -4.93
N LEU A 134 -36.82 -33.84 -3.76
CA LEU A 134 -37.19 -34.41 -2.46
C LEU A 134 -38.72 -34.52 -2.30
N ASP A 135 -39.45 -33.49 -2.68
CA ASP A 135 -40.92 -33.46 -2.65
C ASP A 135 -41.50 -34.50 -3.63
N ASP A 136 -40.92 -34.65 -4.82
CA ASP A 136 -41.29 -35.70 -5.78
C ASP A 136 -41.02 -37.11 -5.23
N TYR A 137 -39.87 -37.32 -4.56
CA TYR A 137 -39.58 -38.57 -3.87
C TYR A 137 -40.57 -38.81 -2.72
N GLU A 138 -40.93 -37.79 -1.95
CA GLU A 138 -41.93 -37.89 -0.89
C GLU A 138 -43.32 -38.18 -1.45
N ASN A 139 -43.72 -37.59 -2.56
CA ASN A 139 -45.01 -37.91 -3.19
C ASN A 139 -45.02 -39.33 -3.76
N LYS A 140 -43.92 -39.76 -4.38
CA LYS A 140 -43.82 -41.08 -5.03
C LYS A 140 -43.67 -42.24 -4.05
N PHE A 141 -42.98 -42.03 -2.92
CA PHE A 141 -42.66 -43.08 -1.93
C PHE A 141 -43.24 -42.82 -0.53
N GLY A 142 -43.65 -41.59 -0.23
CA GLY A 142 -44.20 -41.16 1.07
C GLY A 142 -45.69 -41.45 1.26
N GLY A 143 -46.39 -41.90 0.22
CA GLY A 143 -47.70 -42.53 0.34
C GLY A 143 -47.72 -43.83 1.17
N HIS A 144 -46.58 -44.29 1.70
CA HIS A 144 -46.46 -45.44 2.59
C HIS A 144 -45.91 -45.09 3.99
N ARG A 145 -46.01 -43.82 4.43
CA ARG A 145 -45.71 -43.43 5.82
C ARG A 145 -46.96 -43.16 6.66
N THR A 146 -47.93 -44.05 6.59
CA THR A 146 -48.80 -44.33 7.73
C THR A 146 -48.29 -45.61 8.41
N GLY A 147 -47.37 -45.47 9.37
CA GLY A 147 -47.24 -46.46 10.45
C GLY A 147 -45.96 -47.29 10.57
N HIS A 148 -44.99 -47.24 9.65
CA HIS A 148 -43.72 -47.95 9.83
C HIS A 148 -42.52 -47.01 9.76
N VAL A 149 -42.29 -46.29 10.86
CA VAL A 149 -40.93 -45.92 11.23
C VAL A 149 -40.20 -47.25 11.43
N CYS A 150 -39.35 -47.64 10.48
CA CYS A 150 -38.42 -48.74 10.74
C CYS A 150 -37.65 -48.32 12.00
N PRO A 151 -37.82 -49.03 13.14
CA PRO A 151 -37.01 -48.72 14.30
C PRO A 151 -35.55 -48.86 13.86
N PRO A 152 -34.69 -47.89 14.19
CA PRO A 152 -33.28 -48.02 13.89
C PRO A 152 -32.79 -49.36 14.46
N ALA A 153 -32.04 -50.11 13.67
CA ALA A 153 -31.53 -51.42 14.09
C ALA A 153 -30.90 -51.29 15.48
N ALA A 154 -31.18 -52.26 16.37
CA ALA A 154 -30.64 -52.26 17.72
C ALA A 154 -29.11 -52.07 17.66
N GLY A 155 -28.61 -50.97 18.24
CA GLY A 155 -27.19 -50.57 18.17
C GLY A 155 -26.85 -49.36 17.28
N TYR A 156 -27.79 -48.84 16.47
CA TYR A 156 -27.53 -47.67 15.60
C TYR A 156 -27.17 -46.40 16.40
N LEU A 157 -27.85 -46.17 17.53
CA LEU A 157 -27.51 -45.05 18.42
C LEU A 157 -26.13 -45.24 19.08
N GLU A 158 -25.77 -46.47 19.46
CA GLU A 158 -24.43 -46.77 19.99
C GLU A 158 -23.34 -46.54 18.95
N TRP A 159 -23.57 -46.92 17.70
CA TRP A 159 -22.66 -46.65 16.59
C TRP A 159 -22.51 -45.14 16.32
N LEU A 160 -23.59 -44.36 16.34
CA LEU A 160 -23.55 -42.89 16.25
C LEU A 160 -22.76 -42.26 17.40
N HIS A 161 -22.98 -42.74 18.63
CA HIS A 161 -22.22 -42.31 19.80
C HIS A 161 -20.74 -42.74 19.75
N ALA A 162 -20.42 -43.86 19.10
CA ALA A 162 -19.04 -44.29 18.86
C ALA A 162 -18.34 -43.38 17.82
N LEU A 163 -19.05 -42.97 16.77
CA LEU A 163 -18.55 -42.01 15.77
C LEU A 163 -18.33 -40.59 16.33
N GLN A 164 -19.23 -40.11 17.18
CA GLN A 164 -19.03 -38.82 17.86
C GLN A 164 -17.85 -38.87 18.83
N ARG A 165 -17.63 -39.99 19.52
CA ARG A 165 -16.45 -40.19 20.39
C ARG A 165 -15.14 -40.37 19.59
N HIS A 166 -15.23 -40.88 18.37
CA HIS A 166 -14.11 -40.97 17.43
C HIS A 166 -13.94 -39.76 16.53
N ARG A 167 -14.64 -38.63 16.78
CA ARG A 167 -14.27 -37.37 16.16
C ARG A 167 -12.84 -37.07 16.62
N PRO A 168 -11.82 -37.16 15.76
CA PRO A 168 -10.46 -36.90 16.18
C PRO A 168 -10.47 -35.44 16.62
N GLY A 169 -10.21 -35.21 17.90
CA GLY A 169 -9.82 -33.92 18.43
C GLY A 169 -8.50 -33.53 17.77
N GLY A 170 -8.61 -33.02 16.54
CA GLY A 170 -7.50 -32.63 15.70
C GLY A 170 -7.44 -31.13 15.60
N SER A 171 -7.04 -30.48 16.69
CA SER A 171 -6.27 -29.24 16.58
C SER A 171 -4.99 -29.58 15.81
N ALA A 172 -5.03 -29.48 14.49
CA ALA A 172 -3.86 -29.51 13.63
C ALA A 172 -3.62 -28.10 13.08
N ARG A 173 -3.29 -27.16 13.98
CA ARG A 173 -2.33 -26.10 13.64
C ARG A 173 -0.99 -26.79 13.37
N GLY A 174 -0.81 -27.22 12.13
CA GLY A 174 0.35 -27.99 11.74
C GLY A 174 0.15 -28.50 10.32
N GLN A 175 0.10 -27.57 9.37
CA GLN A 175 0.20 -27.87 7.95
C GLN A 175 1.53 -28.61 7.71
N PRO A 176 1.55 -29.91 7.34
CA PRO A 176 2.80 -30.56 7.01
C PRO A 176 3.26 -30.03 5.65
N ARG A 177 4.27 -29.17 5.66
CA ARG A 177 4.99 -28.67 4.47
C ARG A 177 5.62 -29.78 3.59
N GLY A 178 5.39 -31.07 3.87
CA GLY A 178 6.01 -32.20 3.16
C GLY A 178 5.23 -32.76 1.96
N LEU A 179 3.92 -32.56 1.87
CA LEU A 179 3.12 -33.24 0.82
C LEU A 179 2.98 -32.43 -0.48
N VAL A 180 3.01 -31.09 -0.40
CA VAL A 180 3.00 -30.23 -1.59
C VAL A 180 4.36 -30.21 -2.30
N ALA A 181 5.46 -30.46 -1.57
CA ALA A 181 6.80 -30.59 -2.17
C ALA A 181 6.97 -31.89 -2.97
N ARG A 182 6.30 -33.00 -2.58
CA ARG A 182 6.39 -34.27 -3.31
C ARG A 182 5.57 -34.31 -4.60
N LEU A 183 4.47 -33.57 -4.68
CA LEU A 183 3.68 -33.51 -5.92
C LEU A 183 4.30 -32.58 -6.98
N ARG A 184 5.15 -31.61 -6.59
CA ARG A 184 5.91 -30.79 -7.55
C ARG A 184 7.16 -31.49 -8.08
N ALA A 185 7.74 -32.45 -7.35
CA ALA A 185 8.85 -33.26 -7.82
C ALA A 185 8.42 -34.39 -8.78
N ALA A 186 7.17 -34.88 -8.69
CA ALA A 186 6.66 -35.94 -9.55
C ALA A 186 6.03 -35.43 -10.88
N GLY A 187 5.83 -34.12 -11.03
CA GLY A 187 5.24 -33.51 -12.23
C GLY A 187 6.24 -32.94 -13.25
N GLY A 188 7.55 -32.99 -12.97
CA GLY A 188 8.59 -32.41 -13.81
C GLY A 188 9.17 -33.35 -14.88
N GLU A 189 8.68 -34.58 -15.00
CA GLU A 189 9.29 -35.60 -15.87
C GLU A 189 8.29 -36.24 -16.84
N ARG A 190 7.48 -35.40 -17.51
CA ARG A 190 6.88 -35.77 -18.80
C ARG A 190 6.75 -34.55 -19.71
N ARG A 191 7.74 -34.47 -20.63
CA ARG A 191 7.68 -33.97 -22.01
C ARG A 191 7.07 -32.59 -22.27
#